data_AF-A0A554M5C8-F1
#
_entry.id   AF-A0A554M5C8-F1
#
_cell.length_a   1.000
_cell.length_b   1.000
_cell.length_c   1.000
_cell.angle_alpha   90.00
_cell.angle_beta   90.00
_cell.angle_gamma   90.00
#
_symmetry.space_group_name_H-M   'P 1'
#
loop_
_entity.id
_entity.type
_entity.pdbx_description
1 polymer ?
#
loop_
_entity_poly.entity_id
_entity_poly.type
_entity_poly.pdbx_seq_one_letter_code
_entity_poly.pdbx_strand_id
1 'polypeptide(L)'
;MEIFVRFAAPLLAVIGFVLADWFSVKWFESGNIYYLPIIATLAVFAYWLFGWVSSATSLSITSGLINTGIVIGSIAMGLFLRNDTLDLQQKIGLILAVLAVGLITIHR
;
A
#
# COMPACT_ATOMS: atom_id res chain seq x y z
N MET A 1 -11.89 -15.84 -11.93
CA MET A 1 -10.45 -15.77 -11.63
C MET A 1 -9.83 -14.46 -12.11
N GLU A 2 -10.12 -14.03 -13.35
CA GLU A 2 -9.53 -12.81 -13.93
C GLU A 2 -9.87 -11.51 -13.17
N ILE A 3 -11.14 -11.29 -12.80
CA ILE A 3 -11.58 -10.10 -12.03
C ILE A 3 -10.89 -10.03 -10.66
N PHE A 4 -10.73 -11.19 -10.01
CA PHE A 4 -10.09 -11.27 -8.70
C PHE A 4 -8.62 -10.85 -8.78
N VAL A 5 -7.87 -11.38 -9.76
CA VAL A 5 -6.44 -11.06 -9.91
C VAL A 5 -6.21 -9.63 -10.41
N ARG A 6 -7.12 -9.09 -11.23
CA ARG A 6 -6.97 -7.73 -11.79
C ARG A 6 -7.38 -6.61 -10.83
N PHE A 7 -8.31 -6.86 -9.90
CA PHE A 7 -8.87 -5.79 -9.04
C PHE A 7 -8.83 -6.13 -7.55
N ALA A 8 -9.31 -7.30 -7.15
CA ALA A 8 -9.41 -7.64 -5.72
C ALA A 8 -8.03 -7.91 -5.09
N ALA A 9 -7.17 -8.70 -5.75
CA ALA A 9 -5.85 -9.05 -5.22
C ALA A 9 -4.92 -7.83 -5.07
N PRO A 10 -4.84 -6.87 -6.02
CA PRO A 10 -4.07 -5.65 -5.82
C PRO A 10 -4.59 -4.82 -4.63
N LEU A 11 -5.90 -4.65 -4.50
CA LEU A 11 -6.52 -3.91 -3.39
C LEU A 11 -6.21 -4.56 -2.04
N LEU A 12 -6.35 -5.89 -1.95
CA LEU A 12 -6.04 -6.64 -0.74
C LEU A 12 -4.55 -6.59 -0.39
N ALA A 13 -3.66 -6.62 -1.39
CA ALA A 13 -2.22 -6.44 -1.17
C ALA A 13 -1.91 -5.07 -0.59
N VAL A 14 -2.49 -4.00 -1.18
CA VAL A 14 -2.35 -2.62 -0.68
C VAL A 14 -2.84 -2.52 0.76
N ILE A 15 -4.04 -3.02 1.07
CA ILE A 15 -4.58 -3.01 2.43
C ILE A 15 -3.66 -3.76 3.39
N GLY A 16 -3.15 -4.93 2.99
CA GLY A 16 -2.22 -5.72 3.81
C GLY A 16 -0.94 -4.96 4.15
N PHE A 17 -0.32 -4.31 3.15
CA PHE A 17 0.87 -3.49 3.36
C PHE A 17 0.59 -2.27 4.25
N VAL A 18 -0.48 -1.52 3.97
CA VAL A 18 -0.86 -0.33 4.76
C VAL A 18 -1.16 -0.69 6.22
N LEU A 19 -1.83 -1.82 6.47
CA LEU A 19 -2.07 -2.32 7.82
C LEU A 19 -0.76 -2.77 8.50
N ALA A 20 0.16 -3.41 7.77
CA ALA A 20 1.47 -3.77 8.31
C ALA A 20 2.28 -2.54 8.72
N ASP A 21 2.27 -1.47 7.90
CA ASP A 21 2.88 -0.17 8.25
C ASP A 21 2.24 0.40 9.51
N TRP A 22 0.90 0.44 9.57
CA TRP A 22 0.16 0.94 10.72
C TRP A 22 0.50 0.20 12.01
N PHE A 23 0.50 -1.13 11.98
CA PHE A 23 0.84 -1.94 13.14
C PHE A 23 2.32 -1.84 13.52
N SER A 24 3.21 -1.57 12.56
CA SER A 24 4.62 -1.28 12.86
C SER A 24 4.77 0.00 13.65
N VAL A 25 3.99 1.03 13.33
CA VAL A 25 3.95 2.26 14.12
C VAL A 25 3.34 2.01 15.50
N LYS A 26 2.26 1.24 15.60
CA LYS A 26 1.66 0.88 16.90
C LYS A 26 2.59 0.05 17.78
N TRP A 27 3.35 -0.86 17.18
CA TRP A 27 4.40 -1.60 17.86
C TRP A 27 5.43 -0.65 18.46
N PHE A 28 5.94 0.29 17.67
CA PHE A 28 6.91 1.28 18.12
C PHE A 28 6.36 2.17 19.25
N GLU A 29 5.13 2.68 19.10
CA GLU A 29 4.49 3.56 20.09
C GLU A 29 4.21 2.86 21.44
N SER A 30 3.82 1.59 21.40
CA SER A 30 3.39 0.85 22.60
C SER A 30 4.45 -0.04 23.21
N GLY A 31 5.52 -0.34 22.48
CA GLY A 31 6.50 -1.38 22.83
C GLY A 31 5.91 -2.81 22.86
N ASN A 32 4.67 -3.00 22.42
CA ASN A 32 3.96 -4.27 22.59
C ASN A 32 4.34 -5.28 21.50
N ILE A 33 5.07 -6.33 21.89
CA ILE A 33 5.56 -7.38 20.98
C ILE A 33 4.45 -8.14 20.24
N TYR A 34 3.20 -8.11 20.72
CA TYR A 34 2.08 -8.80 20.07
C TYR A 34 1.73 -8.25 18.69
N TYR A 35 2.21 -7.05 18.36
CA TYR A 35 2.10 -6.51 17.00
C TYR A 35 3.05 -7.20 16.01
N LEU A 36 4.17 -7.77 16.44
CA LEU A 36 5.16 -8.39 15.54
C LEU A 36 4.60 -9.57 14.73
N PRO A 37 3.86 -10.55 15.32
CA PRO A 37 3.22 -11.60 14.54
C PRO A 37 2.17 -11.08 13.56
N ILE A 38 1.45 -10.01 13.92
CA ILE A 38 0.43 -9.38 13.06
C ILE A 38 1.10 -8.76 11.83
N ILE A 39 2.16 -7.97 12.04
CA ILE A 39 2.96 -7.36 10.97
C ILE A 39 3.51 -8.44 10.04
N ALA A 40 4.13 -9.48 10.59
CA ALA A 40 4.71 -10.56 9.79
C ALA A 40 3.65 -11.28 8.95
N THR A 41 2.47 -11.57 9.52
CA THR A 41 1.38 -12.25 8.81
C THR A 41 0.84 -11.39 7.68
N LEU A 42 0.59 -10.11 7.94
CA LEU A 42 0.09 -9.16 6.94
C LEU A 42 1.10 -8.96 5.80
N ALA A 43 2.38 -8.82 6.12
CA ALA A 43 3.44 -8.67 5.13
C ALA A 43 3.56 -9.89 4.23
N VAL A 44 3.59 -11.11 4.80
CA VAL A 44 3.65 -12.36 4.03
C VAL A 44 2.43 -12.49 3.12
N PHE A 45 1.23 -12.21 3.63
CA PHE A 45 0.01 -12.25 2.83
C PHE A 45 0.01 -11.22 1.70
N ALA A 46 0.45 -9.99 1.96
CA ALA A 46 0.52 -8.92 0.97
C ALA A 46 1.55 -9.24 -0.13
N TYR A 47 2.72 -9.78 0.22
CA TYR A 47 3.72 -10.21 -0.76
C TYR A 47 3.26 -11.43 -1.57
N TRP A 48 2.52 -12.35 -0.97
CA TRP A 48 1.93 -13.46 -1.71
C TRP A 48 0.94 -12.98 -2.77
N LEU A 49 0.05 -12.04 -2.42
CA LEU A 49 -0.85 -11.41 -3.37
C LEU A 49 -0.11 -10.60 -4.44
N PHE A 50 0.93 -9.84 -4.05
CA PHE A 50 1.80 -9.11 -4.98
C PHE A 50 2.41 -10.05 -6.03
N GLY A 51 2.96 -11.18 -5.60
CA GLY A 51 3.53 -12.19 -6.49
C GLY A 51 2.48 -12.77 -7.44
N TRP A 52 1.27 -13.01 -6.93
CA TRP A 52 0.17 -13.52 -7.74
C TRP A 52 -0.29 -12.49 -8.79
N VAL A 53 -0.45 -11.22 -8.43
CA VAL A 53 -0.77 -10.14 -9.39
C VAL A 53 0.35 -9.97 -10.43
N SER A 54 1.61 -10.07 -9.98
CA SER A 54 2.78 -10.00 -10.86
C SER A 54 2.83 -11.16 -11.86
N SER A 55 2.29 -12.34 -11.52
CA SER A 55 2.22 -13.48 -12.45
C SER A 55 1.24 -13.27 -13.61
N ALA A 56 0.26 -12.37 -13.43
CA ALA A 56 -0.75 -12.05 -14.44
C ALA A 56 -0.47 -10.74 -15.20
N THR A 57 0.51 -9.95 -14.76
CA THR A 57 0.89 -8.66 -15.37
C THR A 57 2.41 -8.51 -15.42
N SER A 58 2.96 -7.29 -15.52
CA SER A 58 4.41 -7.08 -15.41
C SER A 58 4.78 -6.57 -14.02
N LEU A 59 6.03 -6.86 -13.59
CA LEU A 59 6.57 -6.35 -12.33
C LEU A 59 6.45 -4.83 -12.25
N SER A 60 6.76 -4.11 -13.32
CA SER A 60 6.71 -2.64 -13.34
C SER A 60 5.30 -2.11 -13.08
N ILE A 61 4.27 -2.73 -13.67
CA ILE A 61 2.87 -2.34 -13.47
C ILE A 61 2.41 -2.71 -12.07
N THR A 62 2.66 -3.94 -11.64
CA THR A 62 2.24 -4.41 -10.30
C THR A 62 2.90 -3.59 -9.20
N SER A 63 4.22 -3.37 -9.32
CA SER A 63 5.00 -2.56 -8.39
C SER A 63 4.51 -1.11 -8.36
N GLY A 64 4.32 -0.49 -9.53
CA GLY A 64 3.81 0.88 -9.60
C GLY A 64 2.42 1.03 -8.98
N LEU A 65 1.49 0.14 -9.33
CA LEU A 65 0.12 0.17 -8.84
C LEU A 65 0.05 -0.05 -7.32
N ILE A 66 0.69 -1.12 -6.82
CA ILE A 66 0.62 -1.48 -5.40
C ILE A 66 1.36 -0.44 -4.56
N ASN A 67 2.57 -0.03 -4.93
CA ASN A 67 3.32 0.95 -4.13
C ASN A 67 2.63 2.30 -4.04
N THR A 68 1.96 2.74 -5.11
CA THR A 68 1.18 3.98 -5.03
C THR A 68 -0.10 3.82 -4.23
N GLY A 69 -0.75 2.66 -4.31
CA GLY A 69 -1.82 2.33 -3.39
C GLY A 69 -1.36 2.40 -1.93
N ILE A 70 -0.16 1.89 -1.62
CA ILE A 70 0.43 1.97 -0.27
C ILE A 70 0.65 3.42 0.13
N VAL A 71 1.29 4.25 -0.73
CA VAL A 71 1.52 5.67 -0.43
C VAL A 71 0.20 6.40 -0.13
N ILE A 72 -0.81 6.25 -0.99
CA ILE A 72 -2.12 6.89 -0.80
C ILE A 72 -2.79 6.37 0.47
N GLY A 73 -2.79 5.06 0.69
CA GLY A 73 -3.41 4.42 1.84
C GLY A 73 -2.75 4.81 3.16
N SER A 74 -1.43 4.82 3.23
CA SER A 74 -0.68 5.21 4.42
C SER A 74 -0.88 6.69 4.76
N ILE A 75 -0.94 7.58 3.76
CA ILE A 75 -1.28 8.99 3.96
C ILE A 75 -2.72 9.14 4.46
N ALA A 76 -3.68 8.43 3.86
CA ALA A 76 -5.07 8.44 4.32
C ALA A 76 -5.19 7.96 5.77
N MET A 77 -4.48 6.89 6.16
CA MET A 77 -4.43 6.41 7.54
C MET A 77 -3.84 7.46 8.49
N GLY A 78 -2.76 8.15 8.11
CA GLY A 78 -2.21 9.25 8.91
C GLY A 78 -3.19 10.40 9.10
N LEU A 79 -3.81 10.85 8.01
CA LEU A 79 -4.81 11.92 8.06
C LEU A 79 -6.05 11.56 8.90
N PHE A 80 -6.63 10.38 8.70
CA PHE A 80 -7.92 10.03 9.32
C PHE A 80 -7.81 9.38 10.69
N LEU A 81 -6.74 8.62 10.97
CA LEU A 81 -6.59 7.90 12.24
C LEU A 81 -5.60 8.56 13.20
N ARG A 82 -4.65 9.35 12.71
CA ARG A 82 -3.69 10.08 13.57
C ARG A 82 -3.97 11.58 13.64
N ASN A 83 -4.86 12.09 12.78
CA ASN A 83 -5.06 13.52 12.58
C ASN A 83 -3.75 14.23 12.21
N ASP A 84 -2.87 13.54 11.46
CA ASP A 84 -1.66 14.15 10.95
C ASP A 84 -2.03 15.31 10.02
N THR A 85 -1.21 16.35 10.00
CA THR A 85 -1.37 17.48 9.07
C THR A 85 -0.33 17.38 7.96
N LEU A 86 -0.76 17.58 6.72
CA LEU A 86 0.16 17.63 5.58
C LEU A 86 0.55 19.07 5.27
N ASP A 87 1.85 19.31 5.19
CA ASP A 87 2.37 20.58 4.68
C ASP A 87 2.16 20.72 3.16
N LEU A 88 2.47 21.89 2.62
CA LEU A 88 2.30 22.17 1.19
C LEU A 88 3.20 21.30 0.29
N GLN A 89 4.44 21.02 0.70
CA GLN A 89 5.38 20.18 -0.05
C GLN A 89 4.90 18.73 -0.10
N GLN A 90 4.40 18.20 1.01
CA GLN A 90 3.84 16.85 1.12
C GLN A 90 2.59 16.69 0.23
N LYS A 91 1.73 17.72 0.19
CA LYS A 91 0.57 17.76 -0.72
C LYS A 91 1.00 17.76 -2.19
N ILE A 92 2.02 18.55 -2.56
CA ILE A 92 2.57 18.57 -3.91
C ILE A 92 3.16 17.19 -4.27
N GLY A 93 3.93 16.60 -3.35
CA GLY A 93 4.50 15.26 -3.52
C GLY A 93 3.43 14.19 -3.77
N LEU A 94 2.32 14.25 -3.03
CA LEU A 94 1.19 13.34 -3.23
C LEU A 94 0.55 13.49 -4.63
N ILE A 95 0.32 14.73 -5.07
CA ILE A 95 -0.24 14.98 -6.41
C ILE A 95 0.69 14.42 -7.49
N LEU A 96 2.00 14.66 -7.38
CA LEU A 96 2.99 14.13 -8.32
C LEU A 96 3.02 12.59 -8.32
N ALA A 97 2.92 11.96 -7.15
CA ALA A 97 2.87 10.50 -7.03
C ALA A 97 1.64 9.90 -7.72
N VAL A 98 0.47 10.54 -7.56
CA VAL A 98 -0.77 10.13 -8.25
C VAL A 98 -0.63 10.29 -9.77
N LEU A 99 -0.09 11.42 -10.24
CA LEU A 99 0.12 11.67 -11.67
C LEU A 99 1.08 10.67 -12.31
N ALA A 100 2.21 10.37 -11.64
CA ALA A 100 3.18 9.40 -12.13
C ALA A 100 2.55 8.03 -12.38
N VAL A 101 1.67 7.58 -11.48
CA VAL A 101 0.99 6.29 -11.63
C VAL A 101 -0.14 6.32 -12.64
N GLY A 102 -0.89 7.43 -12.73
CA GLY A 102 -1.83 7.63 -13.83
C GLY A 102 -1.12 7.44 -15.18
N LEU A 103 0.02 8.10 -15.38
CA LEU A 103 0.80 8.00 -16.62
C LEU A 103 1.34 6.59 -16.89
N ILE A 104 1.85 5.88 -15.86
CA ILE A 104 2.32 4.49 -15.99
C ILE A 104 1.17 3.56 -16.39
N THR A 105 -0.05 3.84 -15.91
CA THR A 105 -1.20 2.95 -16.09
C THR A 105 -1.96 3.21 -17.40
N ILE A 106 -1.92 4.43 -17.96
CA ILE A 106 -2.66 4.82 -19.18
C ILE A 106 -2.13 4.17 -20.47
N HIS A 107 -0.90 3.64 -20.50
CA HIS A 107 -0.26 3.09 -21.71
C HIS A 107 -0.41 1.56 -21.88
N ARG A 108 -1.54 0.98 -21.48
CA ARG A 108 -1.87 -0.42 -21.79
C ARG A 108 -3.35 -0.67 -22.02
#